data_AF-A0A3P9CYH2-F1
#
_entry.id   AF-A0A3P9CYH2-F1
#
_cell.length_a   1.000
_cell.length_b   1.000
_cell.length_c   1.000
_cell.angle_alpha   90.00
_cell.angle_beta   90.00
_cell.angle_gamma   90.00
#
_symmetry.space_group_name_H-M   'P 1'
#
loop_
_entity.id
_entity.type
_entity.pdbx_description
1 polymer ?
#
loop_
_entity_poly.entity_id
_entity_poly.type
_entity_poly.pdbx_seq_one_letter_code
_entity_poly.pdbx_strand_id
1 'polypeptide(L)'
;MSASQKSCTSSRSFTQIRNSFFPRITVFSPVTVISWVSVGNQPFTSGPDVPGTPCPPGPRYPLPNVALKGEATQSSTLSFATASKAIDGRRNSFYSNGFCSHTAEDETNPWWRVDLQRSFTITAVKVTNRGDCCAERLDGAEIRIGNSLDNNGNSNPRCASISHIKAGKTYTYRCDGGSMEGRFVNMFLPGQKKTLTLCEVEVYAAPAGRALSDWI
;
A
#
# COMPACT_ATOMS: atom_id res chain seq x y z
N MET A 1 4.81 -38.10 -4.45
CA MET A 1 3.90 -37.25 -5.24
C MET A 1 2.48 -37.50 -4.75
N SER A 2 2.01 -36.69 -3.81
CA SER A 2 0.60 -36.65 -3.39
C SER A 2 0.37 -35.29 -2.76
N ALA A 3 -0.44 -34.46 -3.41
CA ALA A 3 -1.07 -33.31 -2.79
C ALA A 3 -2.50 -33.26 -3.32
N SER A 4 -3.42 -33.52 -2.40
CA SER A 4 -4.84 -33.75 -2.60
C SER A 4 -5.54 -32.52 -3.20
N GLN A 5 -6.42 -32.76 -4.19
CA GLN A 5 -7.40 -31.79 -4.66
C GLN A 5 -8.32 -31.39 -3.49
N LYS A 6 -8.30 -30.12 -3.11
CA LYS A 6 -9.40 -29.55 -2.31
C LYS A 6 -10.57 -29.28 -3.23
N SER A 7 -11.51 -30.21 -3.27
CA SER A 7 -12.85 -30.02 -3.81
C SER A 7 -13.55 -28.95 -2.97
N CYS A 8 -13.96 -27.84 -3.60
CA CYS A 8 -14.88 -26.89 -2.99
C CYS A 8 -16.29 -27.46 -3.09
N THR A 9 -16.65 -28.32 -2.14
CA THR A 9 -18.04 -28.61 -1.83
C THR A 9 -18.57 -27.55 -0.87
N SER A 10 -19.52 -26.74 -1.32
CA SER A 10 -20.78 -26.46 -0.62
C SER A 10 -21.41 -25.18 -1.17
N SER A 11 -22.54 -25.40 -1.82
CA SER A 11 -23.52 -24.41 -2.20
C SER A 11 -24.11 -23.69 -0.99
N ARG A 12 -24.10 -22.36 -1.01
CA ARG A 12 -25.23 -21.58 -0.50
C ARG A 12 -25.50 -20.46 -1.50
N SER A 13 -26.51 -20.68 -2.33
CA SER A 13 -27.13 -19.64 -3.14
C SER A 13 -27.66 -18.54 -2.21
N PHE A 14 -26.92 -17.44 -2.11
CA PHE A 14 -27.47 -16.20 -1.62
C PHE A 14 -27.93 -15.41 -2.84
N THR A 15 -29.25 -15.36 -3.06
CA THR A 15 -29.86 -14.40 -3.98
C THR A 15 -29.72 -13.01 -3.38
N GLN A 16 -28.58 -12.34 -3.58
CA GLN A 16 -28.48 -10.92 -3.24
C GLN A 16 -29.07 -10.12 -4.42
N ILE A 17 -30.34 -9.76 -4.29
CA ILE A 17 -30.99 -8.81 -5.20
C ILE A 17 -30.40 -7.43 -4.90
N ARG A 18 -29.45 -6.97 -5.72
CA ARG A 18 -29.08 -5.55 -5.76
C ARG A 18 -29.77 -4.92 -6.97
N ASN A 19 -30.77 -4.08 -6.70
CA ASN A 19 -31.33 -3.21 -7.72
C ASN A 19 -30.34 -2.07 -7.97
N SER A 20 -29.67 -2.10 -9.13
CA SER A 20 -28.87 -0.98 -9.63
C SER A 20 -29.76 -0.08 -10.49
N PHE A 21 -30.11 1.09 -9.95
CA PHE A 21 -30.80 2.14 -10.69
C PHE A 21 -29.79 3.13 -11.28
N PHE A 22 -29.84 3.36 -12.59
CA PHE A 22 -29.04 4.38 -13.26
C PHE A 22 -29.95 5.52 -13.74
N PRO A 23 -29.62 6.79 -13.46
CA PRO A 23 -30.40 7.92 -13.98
C PRO A 23 -30.08 8.13 -15.46
N ARG A 24 -31.12 8.20 -16.31
CA ARG A 24 -31.00 8.70 -17.67
C ARG A 24 -31.64 10.08 -17.73
N ILE A 25 -30.83 11.09 -18.03
CA ILE A 25 -31.29 12.48 -18.16
C ILE A 25 -31.61 12.74 -19.63
N THR A 26 -32.86 13.11 -19.91
CA THR A 26 -33.29 13.62 -21.20
C THR A 26 -33.75 15.06 -21.03
N VAL A 27 -33.11 15.98 -21.75
CA VAL A 27 -33.35 17.43 -21.64
C VAL A 27 -34.32 17.85 -22.74
N PHE A 28 -35.51 18.31 -22.34
CA PHE A 28 -36.43 19.04 -23.22
C PHE A 28 -36.69 20.41 -22.57
N SER A 29 -36.34 21.49 -23.25
CA SER A 29 -36.60 22.85 -22.76
C SER A 29 -38.12 23.05 -22.55
N PRO A 30 -38.62 23.57 -21.40
CA PRO A 30 -37.93 24.12 -20.23
C PRO A 30 -37.96 23.21 -18.98
N VAL A 31 -38.16 21.89 -19.11
CA VAL A 31 -38.37 20.97 -17.96
C VAL A 31 -37.48 19.72 -18.05
N THR A 32 -36.71 19.46 -17.00
CA THR A 32 -35.94 18.22 -16.84
C THR A 32 -36.85 17.10 -16.33
N VAL A 33 -37.02 16.03 -17.13
CA VAL A 33 -37.75 14.82 -16.71
C VAL A 33 -36.75 13.71 -16.40
N ILE A 34 -36.75 13.23 -15.15
CA ILE A 34 -35.97 12.06 -14.72
C ILE A 34 -36.85 10.83 -14.89
N SER A 35 -36.53 9.98 -15.87
CA SER A 35 -37.19 8.69 -16.06
C SER A 35 -36.26 7.55 -15.66
N TRP A 36 -36.76 6.62 -14.85
CA TRP A 36 -36.06 5.38 -14.51
C TRP A 36 -36.23 4.38 -15.66
N VAL A 37 -35.12 3.86 -16.20
CA VAL A 37 -35.16 2.76 -17.18
C VAL A 37 -34.84 1.46 -16.45
N SER A 38 -35.81 0.54 -16.42
CA SER A 38 -35.60 -0.83 -15.96
C SER A 38 -34.94 -1.64 -17.07
N VAL A 39 -33.67 -1.99 -16.91
CA VAL A 39 -33.05 -3.03 -17.73
C VAL A 39 -33.48 -4.36 -17.13
N GLY A 40 -34.24 -5.16 -17.88
CA GLY A 40 -34.67 -6.48 -17.43
C GLY A 40 -33.46 -7.36 -17.11
N ASN A 41 -33.48 -7.99 -15.93
CA ASN A 41 -32.50 -9.00 -15.56
C ASN A 41 -32.51 -10.12 -16.61
N GLN A 42 -31.42 -10.26 -17.36
CA GLN A 42 -31.15 -11.50 -18.07
C GLN A 42 -30.67 -12.52 -17.03
N PRO A 43 -31.32 -13.69 -16.91
CA PRO A 43 -30.77 -14.76 -16.08
C PRO A 43 -29.43 -15.18 -16.67
N PHE A 44 -28.36 -15.11 -15.88
CA PHE A 44 -27.13 -15.82 -16.19
C PHE A 44 -27.45 -17.31 -16.05
N THR A 45 -27.79 -17.96 -17.16
CA THR A 45 -27.85 -19.42 -17.21
C THR A 45 -26.41 -19.90 -17.06
N SER A 46 -26.06 -20.45 -15.89
CA SER A 46 -24.84 -21.23 -15.75
C SER A 46 -24.93 -22.37 -16.77
N GLY A 47 -24.08 -22.31 -17.81
CA GLY A 47 -23.86 -23.44 -18.69
C GLY A 47 -23.36 -24.65 -17.89
N PRO A 48 -23.37 -25.86 -18.47
CA PRO A 48 -22.91 -27.05 -17.78
C PRO A 48 -21.48 -26.84 -17.26
N ASP A 49 -21.28 -27.05 -15.96
CA ASP A 49 -19.96 -26.98 -15.32
C ASP A 49 -19.02 -27.97 -16.01
N VAL A 50 -18.03 -27.46 -16.76
CA VAL A 50 -17.02 -28.28 -17.41
C VAL A 50 -15.98 -28.66 -16.35
N PRO A 51 -15.85 -29.96 -15.99
CA PRO A 51 -14.87 -30.39 -15.00
C PRO A 51 -13.46 -30.02 -15.45
N GLY A 52 -12.73 -29.26 -14.63
CA GLY A 52 -11.34 -28.88 -14.90
C GLY A 52 -11.14 -27.44 -15.39
N THR A 53 -12.19 -26.63 -15.52
CA THR A 53 -12.02 -25.19 -15.78
C THR A 53 -11.65 -24.47 -14.48
N PRO A 54 -10.47 -23.80 -14.39
CA PRO A 54 -10.14 -22.98 -13.24
C PRO A 54 -11.16 -21.85 -13.10
N CYS A 55 -11.60 -21.54 -11.88
CA CYS A 55 -12.42 -20.37 -11.63
C CYS A 55 -11.75 -19.13 -12.25
N PRO A 56 -12.49 -18.26 -12.95
CA PRO A 56 -11.92 -17.01 -13.40
C PRO A 56 -11.39 -16.25 -12.18
N PRO A 57 -10.18 -15.65 -12.25
CA PRO A 57 -9.67 -14.83 -11.16
C PRO A 57 -10.70 -13.76 -10.84
N GLY A 58 -10.96 -13.55 -9.55
CA GLY A 58 -11.87 -12.50 -9.09
C GLY A 58 -11.42 -11.12 -9.57
N PRO A 59 -12.29 -10.09 -9.48
CA PRO A 59 -11.89 -8.73 -9.79
C PRO A 59 -10.69 -8.32 -8.91
N ARG A 60 -9.56 -7.99 -9.54
CA ARG A 60 -8.35 -7.52 -8.84
C ARG A 60 -8.64 -6.15 -8.24
N TYR A 61 -8.75 -6.05 -6.93
CA TYR A 61 -8.87 -4.76 -6.26
C TYR A 61 -7.47 -4.22 -5.95
N PRO A 62 -7.21 -2.91 -6.16
CA PRO A 62 -5.95 -2.33 -5.72
C PRO A 62 -5.80 -2.55 -4.21
N LEU A 63 -4.65 -3.09 -3.79
CA LEU A 63 -4.37 -3.29 -2.38
C LEU A 63 -4.44 -1.95 -1.62
N PRO A 64 -4.91 -1.93 -0.37
CA PRO A 64 -4.99 -0.70 0.41
C PRO A 64 -3.61 -0.26 0.91
N ASN A 65 -3.43 1.05 1.12
CA ASN A 65 -2.32 1.57 1.92
C ASN A 65 -2.58 1.28 3.41
N VAL A 66 -1.85 0.32 3.97
CA VAL A 66 -2.00 -0.11 5.37
C VAL A 66 -1.20 0.75 6.35
N ALA A 67 -0.27 1.58 5.88
CA ALA A 67 0.56 2.43 6.72
C ALA A 67 -0.23 3.51 7.47
N LEU A 68 -1.36 3.97 6.91
CA LEU A 68 -2.26 4.97 7.51
C LEU A 68 -2.83 4.58 8.88
N LYS A 69 -2.80 3.28 9.20
CA LYS A 69 -3.28 2.72 10.48
C LYS A 69 -2.14 2.26 11.39
N GLY A 70 -0.90 2.45 10.94
CA GLY A 70 0.28 2.07 11.68
C GLY A 70 0.72 3.16 12.66
N GLU A 71 1.77 2.83 13.41
CA GLU A 71 2.45 3.78 14.29
C GLU A 71 3.88 3.97 13.81
N ALA A 72 4.24 5.22 13.50
CA ALA A 72 5.57 5.55 13.00
C ALA A 72 6.48 6.07 14.12
N THR A 73 7.75 5.66 14.08
CA THR A 73 8.83 6.13 14.95
C THR A 73 10.12 6.28 14.15
N GLN A 74 11.10 7.02 14.66
CA GLN A 74 12.36 7.30 13.96
C GLN A 74 13.52 7.46 14.96
N SER A 75 14.76 7.37 14.46
CA SER A 75 15.99 7.40 15.26
C SER A 75 16.09 8.62 16.17
N SER A 76 15.76 9.80 15.63
CA SER A 76 15.60 11.04 16.38
C SER A 76 14.69 12.00 15.61
N THR A 77 14.33 13.14 16.20
CA THR A 77 13.40 14.11 15.56
C THR A 77 13.98 15.51 15.56
N LEU A 78 14.00 16.16 14.40
CA LEU A 78 14.28 17.59 14.29
C LEU A 78 13.01 18.40 14.58
N SER A 79 13.00 19.14 15.69
CA SER A 79 11.90 20.04 16.05
C SER A 79 10.53 19.33 16.02
N PHE A 80 9.58 19.81 15.23
CA PHE A 80 8.21 19.26 15.11
C PHE A 80 8.05 18.23 13.97
N ALA A 81 9.14 17.79 13.32
CA ALA A 81 9.11 16.91 12.16
C ALA A 81 8.99 15.42 12.54
N THR A 82 7.92 15.08 13.26
CA THR A 82 7.66 13.75 13.81
C THR A 82 7.56 12.66 12.73
N ALA A 83 7.89 11.42 13.11
CA ALA A 83 7.81 10.25 12.23
C ALA A 83 6.42 10.03 11.62
N SER A 84 5.35 10.35 12.36
CA SER A 84 3.95 10.17 11.95
C SER A 84 3.57 10.96 10.70
N LYS A 85 4.29 12.04 10.38
CA LYS A 85 4.05 12.84 9.17
C LYS A 85 4.22 12.03 7.88
N ALA A 86 5.10 11.03 7.88
CA ALA A 86 5.31 10.19 6.72
C ALA A 86 4.20 9.13 6.49
N ILE A 87 3.16 9.08 7.33
CA ILE A 87 2.03 8.14 7.17
C ILE A 87 0.68 8.85 7.38
N ASP A 88 0.64 10.16 7.18
CA ASP A 88 -0.57 10.97 7.43
C ASP A 88 -1.51 11.05 6.21
N GLY A 89 -1.13 10.43 5.09
CA GLY A 89 -1.88 10.41 3.84
C GLY A 89 -1.61 11.61 2.94
N ARG A 90 -0.62 12.46 3.24
CA ARG A 90 -0.36 13.71 2.51
C ARG A 90 1.02 13.70 1.87
N ARG A 91 1.04 13.55 0.55
CA ARG A 91 2.27 13.65 -0.26
C ARG A 91 2.82 15.08 -0.43
N ASN A 92 2.48 16.04 0.43
CA ASN A 92 3.02 17.39 0.29
C ASN A 92 4.51 17.37 0.61
N SER A 93 5.34 17.57 -0.41
CA SER A 93 6.78 17.40 -0.31
C SER A 93 7.54 18.61 0.22
N PHE A 94 6.86 19.70 0.59
CA PHE A 94 7.51 20.89 1.12
C PHE A 94 7.71 20.74 2.63
N TYR A 95 8.95 20.51 3.06
CA TYR A 95 9.29 20.37 4.47
C TYR A 95 8.90 21.61 5.29
N SER A 96 9.10 22.81 4.72
CA SER A 96 8.72 24.09 5.35
C SER A 96 7.24 24.20 5.71
N ASN A 97 6.37 23.43 5.03
CA ASN A 97 4.94 23.38 5.32
C ASN A 97 4.60 22.36 6.42
N GLY A 98 5.61 21.68 6.98
CA GLY A 98 5.45 20.77 8.12
C GLY A 98 4.83 19.41 7.78
N PHE A 99 4.94 18.94 6.54
CA PHE A 99 4.34 17.66 6.08
C PHE A 99 5.31 16.49 6.01
N CYS A 100 6.62 16.71 6.19
CA CYS A 100 7.60 15.63 6.13
C CYS A 100 8.15 15.30 7.53
N SER A 101 8.49 14.04 7.75
CA SER A 101 9.31 13.63 8.90
C SER A 101 10.77 14.03 8.66
N HIS A 102 11.52 14.27 9.73
CA HIS A 102 12.93 14.64 9.63
C HIS A 102 13.68 14.20 10.89
N THR A 103 14.78 13.46 10.72
CA THR A 103 15.69 13.10 11.82
C THR A 103 16.58 14.28 12.20
N ALA A 104 17.40 14.20 13.25
CA ALA A 104 18.43 15.19 13.46
C ALA A 104 19.43 15.20 12.28
N GLU A 105 20.15 16.31 12.16
CA GLU A 105 21.20 16.45 11.15
C GLU A 105 22.46 15.69 11.57
N ASP A 106 23.24 15.29 10.57
CA ASP A 106 24.53 14.61 10.73
C ASP A 106 24.53 13.32 11.58
N GLU A 107 23.42 12.58 11.60
CA GLU A 107 23.31 11.29 12.29
C GLU A 107 24.16 10.20 11.63
N THR A 108 24.55 9.21 12.44
CA THR A 108 25.09 7.95 11.93
C THR A 108 23.97 6.92 11.82
N ASN A 109 23.76 6.40 10.62
CA ASN A 109 22.75 5.38 10.31
C ASN A 109 21.31 5.76 10.75
N PRO A 110 20.77 6.95 10.40
CA PRO A 110 19.41 7.33 10.76
C PRO A 110 18.38 6.38 10.15
N TRP A 111 17.25 6.22 10.83
CA TRP A 111 16.20 5.31 10.40
C TRP A 111 14.81 5.82 10.77
N TRP A 112 13.84 5.38 10.00
CA TRP A 112 12.41 5.56 10.24
C TRP A 112 11.73 4.19 10.15
N ARG A 113 10.69 3.95 10.96
CA ARG A 113 9.93 2.69 10.95
C ARG A 113 8.45 2.96 11.13
N VAL A 114 7.62 2.21 10.41
CA VAL A 114 6.20 2.04 10.75
C VAL A 114 5.94 0.63 11.28
N ASP A 115 5.26 0.55 12.42
CA ASP A 115 4.62 -0.66 12.92
C ASP A 115 3.20 -0.75 12.35
N LEU A 116 2.95 -1.74 11.49
CA LEU A 116 1.64 -1.98 10.87
C LEU A 116 0.64 -2.66 11.82
N GLN A 117 0.99 -2.84 13.10
CA GLN A 117 0.21 -3.46 14.19
C GLN A 117 -0.01 -4.97 14.04
N ARG A 118 0.14 -5.52 12.84
CA ARG A 118 0.13 -6.97 12.53
C ARG A 118 0.95 -7.25 11.28
N SER A 119 1.22 -8.51 11.00
CA SER A 119 1.93 -8.92 9.78
C SER A 119 1.02 -8.83 8.54
N PHE A 120 1.61 -8.35 7.45
CA PHE A 120 0.99 -8.25 6.14
C PHE A 120 1.90 -8.86 5.07
N THR A 121 1.28 -9.32 3.98
CA THR A 121 1.98 -9.62 2.72
C THR A 121 2.06 -8.33 1.90
N ILE A 122 3.21 -7.67 1.98
CA ILE A 122 3.51 -6.38 1.38
C ILE A 122 4.00 -6.59 -0.06
N THR A 123 3.37 -5.90 -1.00
CA THR A 123 3.66 -6.04 -2.44
C THR A 123 4.35 -4.81 -3.02
N ALA A 124 4.11 -3.63 -2.45
CA ALA A 124 4.75 -2.41 -2.87
C ALA A 124 4.88 -1.41 -1.72
N VAL A 125 5.95 -0.63 -1.76
CA VAL A 125 6.18 0.53 -0.89
C VAL A 125 6.37 1.75 -1.78
N LYS A 126 5.58 2.80 -1.57
CA LYS A 126 5.72 4.08 -2.28
C LYS A 126 6.35 5.10 -1.34
N VAL A 127 7.35 5.81 -1.83
CA VAL A 127 8.13 6.77 -1.04
C VAL A 127 8.11 8.11 -1.73
N THR A 128 7.65 9.15 -1.03
CA THR A 128 7.66 10.54 -1.49
C THR A 128 8.84 11.27 -0.84
N ASN A 129 9.75 11.74 -1.67
CA ASN A 129 10.94 12.46 -1.22
C ASN A 129 10.64 13.95 -0.97
N ARG A 130 11.52 14.63 -0.23
CA ARG A 130 11.50 16.07 -0.01
C ARG A 130 11.57 16.82 -1.34
N GLY A 131 10.84 17.94 -1.45
CA GLY A 131 10.67 18.69 -2.69
C GLY A 131 11.21 20.11 -2.70
N ASP A 132 11.42 20.73 -1.54
CA ASP A 132 11.92 22.11 -1.42
C ASP A 132 13.46 22.20 -1.48
N CYS A 133 14.18 21.15 -1.10
CA CYS A 133 15.63 21.01 -1.29
C CYS A 133 16.06 19.56 -1.04
N CYS A 134 17.36 19.31 -1.19
CA CYS A 134 18.06 18.27 -0.44
C CYS A 134 17.58 16.84 -0.75
N ALA A 135 17.08 16.62 -1.97
CA ALA A 135 16.50 15.35 -2.39
C ALA A 135 17.53 14.20 -2.38
N GLU A 136 18.80 14.53 -2.64
CA GLU A 136 19.94 13.61 -2.62
C GLU A 136 20.22 13.00 -1.24
N ARG A 137 19.68 13.57 -0.15
CA ARG A 137 19.86 13.03 1.21
C ARG A 137 19.30 11.61 1.36
N LEU A 138 18.27 11.25 0.59
CA LEU A 138 17.64 9.93 0.62
C LEU A 138 18.43 8.89 -0.20
N ASP A 139 19.44 9.30 -0.97
CA ASP A 139 20.21 8.42 -1.84
C ASP A 139 21.00 7.39 -1.00
N GLY A 140 20.84 6.12 -1.33
CA GLY A 140 21.41 4.99 -0.61
C GLY A 140 20.54 4.44 0.52
N ALA A 141 19.35 4.99 0.77
CA ALA A 141 18.42 4.42 1.74
C ALA A 141 17.94 3.02 1.34
N GLU A 142 17.60 2.21 2.32
CA GLU A 142 17.15 0.84 2.16
C GLU A 142 15.76 0.64 2.76
N ILE A 143 14.87 0.03 1.99
CA ILE A 143 13.57 -0.42 2.47
C ILE A 143 13.75 -1.82 3.02
N ARG A 144 13.46 -2.01 4.30
CA ARG A 144 13.60 -3.30 5.01
C ARG A 144 12.26 -3.71 5.60
N ILE A 145 11.91 -4.97 5.44
CA ILE A 145 10.59 -5.50 5.79
C ILE A 145 10.75 -6.80 6.56
N GLY A 146 10.09 -6.90 7.71
CA GLY A 146 10.07 -8.15 8.47
C GLY A 146 9.28 -8.05 9.77
N ASN A 147 9.52 -9.03 10.66
CA ASN A 147 8.80 -9.18 11.93
C ASN A 147 9.72 -9.00 13.15
N SER A 148 11.03 -8.80 12.97
CA SER A 148 11.96 -8.57 14.08
C SER A 148 12.15 -7.08 14.38
N LEU A 149 12.38 -6.75 15.65
CA LEU A 149 12.82 -5.43 16.12
C LEU A 149 14.31 -5.39 16.46
N ASP A 150 15.07 -6.46 16.19
CA ASP A 150 16.53 -6.46 16.35
C ASP A 150 17.15 -5.29 15.57
N ASN A 151 18.05 -4.56 16.22
CA ASN A 151 18.61 -3.31 15.68
C ASN A 151 17.50 -2.35 15.18
N ASN A 152 16.44 -2.17 15.96
CA ASN A 152 15.26 -1.37 15.61
C ASN A 152 14.52 -1.84 14.34
N GLY A 153 14.71 -3.09 13.92
CA GLY A 153 14.17 -3.63 12.67
C GLY A 153 15.05 -3.35 11.44
N ASN A 154 16.19 -2.68 11.61
CA ASN A 154 17.14 -2.40 10.53
C ASN A 154 17.91 -3.64 10.07
N SER A 155 17.81 -4.76 10.81
CA SER A 155 18.35 -6.06 10.40
C SER A 155 17.38 -6.92 9.58
N ASN A 156 16.13 -6.48 9.41
CA ASN A 156 15.16 -7.22 8.58
C ASN A 156 15.63 -7.30 7.12
N PRO A 157 15.19 -8.32 6.36
CA PRO A 157 15.53 -8.48 4.94
C PRO A 157 15.21 -7.22 4.13
N ARG A 158 16.07 -6.92 3.15
CA ARG A 158 15.95 -5.75 2.28
C ARG A 158 14.95 -6.04 1.15
N CYS A 159 13.93 -5.20 1.05
CA CYS A 159 12.96 -5.19 -0.05
C CYS A 159 13.53 -4.48 -1.29
N ALA A 160 14.14 -3.31 -1.10
CA ALA A 160 14.74 -2.51 -2.17
C ALA A 160 15.78 -1.52 -1.64
N SER A 161 16.65 -1.03 -2.53
CA SER A 161 17.52 0.11 -2.29
C SER A 161 17.06 1.32 -3.10
N ILE A 162 17.08 2.49 -2.49
CA ILE A 162 16.75 3.78 -3.09
C ILE A 162 18.03 4.35 -3.69
N SER A 163 18.15 4.30 -5.01
CA SER A 163 19.28 4.93 -5.72
C SER A 163 19.14 6.45 -5.73
N HIS A 164 18.03 6.95 -6.26
CA HIS A 164 17.69 8.37 -6.28
C HIS A 164 16.19 8.58 -6.50
N ILE A 165 15.60 9.53 -5.77
CA ILE A 165 14.24 10.02 -6.02
C ILE A 165 14.33 11.53 -6.19
N LYS A 166 13.94 12.03 -7.37
CA LYS A 166 13.94 13.48 -7.66
C LYS A 166 13.11 14.26 -6.62
N ALA A 167 13.47 15.52 -6.43
CA ALA A 167 12.78 16.43 -5.51
C ALA A 167 11.25 16.39 -5.70
N GLY A 168 10.54 16.10 -4.61
CA GLY A 168 9.08 16.10 -4.52
C GLY A 168 8.40 15.00 -5.34
N LYS A 169 9.15 14.01 -5.82
CA LYS A 169 8.59 12.87 -6.55
C LYS A 169 8.32 11.70 -5.62
N THR A 170 7.36 10.90 -6.03
CA THR A 170 7.03 9.62 -5.42
C THR A 170 7.54 8.51 -6.31
N TYR A 171 8.30 7.56 -5.75
CA TYR A 171 8.70 6.34 -6.45
C TYR A 171 8.05 5.11 -5.81
N THR A 172 7.77 4.09 -6.63
CA THR A 172 7.17 2.83 -6.18
C THR A 172 8.21 1.72 -6.23
N TYR A 173 8.51 1.13 -5.08
CA TYR A 173 9.39 -0.01 -4.94
C TYR A 173 8.54 -1.28 -4.81
N ARG A 174 8.85 -2.27 -5.64
CA ARG A 174 8.35 -3.63 -5.48
C ARG A 174 9.48 -4.47 -4.91
N CYS A 175 9.18 -5.31 -3.92
CA CYS A 175 10.19 -6.14 -3.30
C CYS A 175 10.62 -7.28 -4.23
N ASP A 176 11.86 -7.72 -4.08
CA ASP A 176 12.37 -8.91 -4.75
C ASP A 176 11.47 -10.12 -4.44
N GLY A 177 11.16 -10.94 -5.44
CA GLY A 177 10.20 -12.04 -5.31
C GLY A 177 8.72 -11.62 -5.36
N GLY A 178 8.42 -10.33 -5.54
CA GLY A 178 7.08 -9.80 -5.80
C GLY A 178 6.26 -9.48 -4.55
N SER A 179 6.57 -10.10 -3.41
CA SER A 179 6.00 -9.74 -2.11
C SER A 179 6.88 -10.17 -0.95
N MET A 180 6.76 -9.49 0.19
CA MET A 180 7.42 -9.84 1.44
C MET A 180 6.42 -9.84 2.59
N GLU A 181 6.57 -10.77 3.52
CA GLU A 181 5.78 -10.76 4.74
C GLU A 181 6.48 -9.95 5.83
N GLY A 182 5.75 -9.05 6.48
CA GLY A 182 6.28 -8.29 7.60
C GLY A 182 5.24 -7.45 8.33
N ARG A 183 5.51 -7.16 9.60
CA ARG A 183 4.78 -6.19 10.43
C ARG A 183 5.47 -4.83 10.42
N PHE A 184 6.79 -4.81 10.32
CA PHE A 184 7.60 -3.61 10.36
C PHE A 184 8.12 -3.28 8.97
N VAL A 185 7.98 -2.01 8.58
CA VAL A 185 8.64 -1.45 7.39
C VAL A 185 9.58 -0.36 7.86
N ASN A 186 10.87 -0.57 7.62
CA ASN A 186 11.95 0.34 7.97
C ASN A 186 12.49 1.03 6.72
N MET A 187 12.73 2.34 6.84
CA MET A 187 13.60 3.10 5.96
C MET A 187 14.92 3.31 6.69
N PHE A 188 15.96 2.60 6.28
CA PHE A 188 17.28 2.63 6.91
C PHE A 188 18.28 3.34 5.98
N LEU A 189 18.92 4.40 6.46
CA LEU A 189 19.89 5.16 5.66
C LEU A 189 21.31 4.97 6.22
N PRO A 190 22.10 4.02 5.69
CA PRO A 190 23.44 3.74 6.20
C PRO A 190 24.44 4.86 5.88
N GLY A 191 25.42 5.03 6.76
CA GLY A 191 26.53 5.97 6.62
C GLY A 191 26.63 6.96 7.77
N GLN A 192 27.65 7.81 7.71
CA GLN A 192 27.88 8.91 8.64
C GLN A 192 27.38 10.23 8.05
N LYS A 193 27.09 11.20 8.92
CA LYS A 193 26.63 12.55 8.54
C LYS A 193 25.42 12.50 7.61
N LYS A 194 24.43 11.68 7.99
CA LYS A 194 23.21 11.45 7.24
C LYS A 194 22.03 12.17 7.89
N THR A 195 21.02 12.43 7.08
CA THR A 195 19.77 13.04 7.53
C THR A 195 18.66 12.41 6.73
N LEU A 196 17.70 11.80 7.41
CA LEU A 196 16.58 11.12 6.76
C LEU A 196 15.36 12.03 6.78
N THR A 197 14.80 12.31 5.59
CA THR A 197 13.56 13.05 5.42
C THR A 197 12.60 12.24 4.56
N LEU A 198 11.38 12.05 5.02
CA LEU A 198 10.34 11.32 4.30
C LEU A 198 9.06 12.13 4.33
N CYS A 199 8.51 12.45 3.16
CA CYS A 199 7.26 13.22 3.09
C CYS A 199 6.03 12.34 3.04
N GLU A 200 6.15 11.11 2.53
CA GLU A 200 5.10 10.10 2.64
C GLU A 200 5.70 8.71 2.37
N VAL A 201 5.28 7.71 3.13
CA VAL A 201 5.58 6.29 2.96
C VAL A 201 4.26 5.52 2.96
N GLU A 202 3.93 4.94 1.83
CA GLU A 202 2.71 4.14 1.67
C GLU A 202 3.08 2.68 1.51
N VAL A 203 2.37 1.81 2.23
CA VAL A 203 2.63 0.37 2.23
C VAL A 203 1.40 -0.35 1.69
N TYR A 204 1.52 -0.98 0.52
CA TYR A 204 0.42 -1.65 -0.17
C TYR A 204 0.48 -3.15 0.06
N ALA A 205 -0.52 -3.68 0.76
CA ALA A 205 -0.45 -5.04 1.29
C ALA A 205 -1.80 -5.71 1.52
N ALA A 206 -1.79 -7.04 1.57
CA ALA A 206 -2.91 -7.87 2.04
C ALA A 206 -2.59 -8.44 3.44
N PRO A 207 -3.59 -8.74 4.30
CA PRO A 207 -3.33 -9.41 5.57
C PRO A 207 -2.56 -10.72 5.38
N ALA A 208 -1.53 -10.97 6.20
CA ALA A 208 -0.77 -12.21 6.14
C ALA A 208 -1.67 -13.43 6.43
N GLY A 209 -1.39 -14.57 5.78
CA GLY A 209 -2.18 -15.80 5.92
C GLY A 209 -3.50 -15.84 5.13
N ARG A 210 -3.83 -14.80 4.36
CA ARG A 210 -4.85 -14.85 3.30
C ARG A 210 -4.19 -14.99 1.93
N ALA A 211 -4.83 -15.71 1.01
CA ALA A 211 -4.29 -15.86 -0.33
C ALA A 211 -4.29 -14.50 -1.03
N LEU A 212 -3.18 -14.13 -1.68
CA LEU A 212 -3.13 -12.90 -2.48
C LEU A 212 -4.16 -12.92 -3.63
N SER A 213 -4.57 -14.11 -4.09
CA SER A 213 -5.65 -14.31 -5.07
C SER A 213 -7.03 -13.85 -4.60
N ASP A 214 -7.20 -13.60 -3.29
CA ASP A 214 -8.44 -13.03 -2.76
C ASP A 214 -8.52 -11.51 -3.05
N TRP A 215 -7.41 -10.90 -3.47
CA TRP A 215 -7.27 -9.46 -3.74
C TRP A 215 -6.71 -9.14 -5.14
N ILE A 216 -6.01 -10.09 -5.79
CA ILE A 216 -5.46 -10.04 -7.15
C ILE A 216 -6.19 -11.06 -8.02
#